data_AF-A0A0L0DW38-F1
#
_entry.id   AF-A0A0L0DW38-F1
#
_cell.length_a   1.000
_cell.length_b   1.000
_cell.length_c   1.000
_cell.angle_alpha   90.00
_cell.angle_beta   90.00
_cell.angle_gamma   90.00
#
_symmetry.space_group_name_H-M   'P 1'
#
loop_
_entity.id
_entity.type
_entity.pdbx_description
1 polymer ?
#
loop_
_entity_poly.entity_id
_entity_poly.type
_entity_poly.pdbx_seq_one_letter_code
_entity_poly.pdbx_strand_id
1 'polypeptide(L)'
;MCSGGSSRSGSGGSGGSGSGSGSGSGGSYSYSDSGSGSSGKSEEHDGGHPVALSSISQALEHKLVRRMKRDDLISRNILQRGDVSAAVLERQKALVRSRIQARLKRTFRTRPSMEKLQESNIMPANKLSPSHLEAQKRLEKRQRLQLLSSRLARRPSINVLREKDIMPVVAVNPRTNTDDEFLEESVYPVLDAAVEALLKALASNAQKRNAGVANVKPINPINWLAQHLMRTNPRYNKTYYKHAKQSPST
;
A
#
# COMPACT_ATOMS: atom_id res chain seq x y z
N MET A 1 38.46 48.88 13.40
CA MET A 1 39.29 48.76 12.18
C MET A 1 40.14 47.51 12.32
N CYS A 2 39.75 46.41 11.70
CA CYS A 2 40.60 45.24 11.44
C CYS A 2 40.14 44.64 10.11
N SER A 3 41.08 44.54 9.19
CA SER A 3 40.91 44.10 7.80
C SER A 3 41.26 42.62 7.65
N GLY A 4 40.71 41.98 6.62
CA GLY A 4 41.16 40.68 6.10
C GLY A 4 40.02 39.65 6.05
N GLY A 5 39.82 38.89 4.99
CA GLY A 5 40.49 38.75 3.71
C GLY A 5 39.68 37.76 2.87
N SER A 6 39.57 38.04 1.59
CA SER A 6 38.82 37.27 0.60
C SER A 6 39.45 35.90 0.31
N SER A 7 38.64 34.87 0.16
CA SER A 7 38.98 33.70 -0.65
C SER A 7 37.74 33.15 -1.37
N ARG A 8 37.73 33.41 -2.68
CA ARG A 8 36.86 32.80 -3.69
C ARG A 8 37.43 31.43 -4.03
N SER A 9 36.59 30.40 -4.07
CA SER A 9 36.84 29.19 -4.87
C SER A 9 35.66 28.96 -5.81
N GLY A 10 35.93 29.18 -7.09
CA GLY A 10 35.06 28.78 -8.18
C GLY A 10 35.43 27.36 -8.61
N SER A 11 34.42 26.52 -8.78
CA SER A 11 34.52 25.28 -9.53
C SER A 11 33.44 25.31 -10.62
N GLY A 12 33.89 25.58 -11.85
CA GLY A 12 33.11 25.41 -13.05
C GLY A 12 32.89 23.91 -13.32
N GLY A 13 31.67 23.56 -13.69
CA GLY A 13 31.26 22.21 -14.04
C GLY A 13 30.29 22.23 -15.22
N SER A 14 30.88 22.23 -16.41
CA SER A 14 30.44 21.63 -17.68
C SER A 14 28.94 21.47 -17.95
N GLY A 15 28.43 22.28 -18.88
CA GLY A 15 27.16 22.02 -19.54
C GLY A 15 27.23 20.80 -20.47
N GLY A 16 26.30 19.87 -20.29
CA GLY A 16 26.05 18.75 -21.19
C GLY A 16 24.70 18.93 -21.88
N SER A 17 24.71 19.57 -23.05
CA SER A 17 23.59 19.64 -23.98
C SER A 17 23.52 18.36 -24.81
N GLY A 18 22.64 17.45 -24.44
CA GLY A 18 22.30 16.25 -25.22
C GLY A 18 20.99 16.45 -25.97
N SER A 19 21.06 17.08 -27.14
CA SER A 19 19.97 17.17 -28.11
C SER A 19 19.85 15.86 -28.88
N GLY A 20 18.75 15.14 -28.67
CA GLY A 20 18.35 14.00 -29.49
C GLY A 20 17.70 14.46 -30.79
N SER A 21 18.26 14.02 -31.91
CA SER A 21 17.64 14.06 -33.23
C SER A 21 17.63 12.65 -33.79
N GLY A 22 16.49 11.97 -33.63
CA GLY A 22 16.18 10.73 -34.31
C GLY A 22 15.69 11.03 -35.71
N SER A 23 16.53 10.76 -36.71
CA SER A 23 16.16 10.70 -38.11
C SER A 23 16.18 9.25 -38.56
N GLY A 24 14.98 8.70 -38.72
CA GLY A 24 14.78 7.41 -39.37
C GLY A 24 15.03 7.56 -40.88
N SER A 25 15.88 6.70 -41.40
CA SER A 25 16.07 6.49 -42.83
C SER A 25 16.07 5.00 -43.07
N GLY A 26 14.99 4.51 -43.69
CA GLY A 26 14.85 3.13 -44.12
C GLY A 26 15.87 2.80 -45.19
N GLY A 27 16.67 1.77 -44.93
CA GLY A 27 17.54 1.15 -45.94
C GLY A 27 16.81 -0.06 -46.54
N SER A 28 16.37 0.04 -47.78
CA SER A 28 16.04 -1.12 -48.60
C SER A 28 17.35 -1.80 -49.01
N TYR A 29 17.53 -3.06 -48.63
CA TYR A 29 18.64 -3.86 -49.13
C TYR A 29 18.19 -4.54 -50.43
N SER A 30 18.57 -3.95 -51.55
CA SER A 30 18.53 -4.57 -52.88
C SER A 30 19.69 -5.55 -53.00
N TYR A 31 19.36 -6.78 -53.40
CA TYR A 31 20.30 -7.83 -53.74
C TYR A 31 20.93 -7.52 -55.11
N SER A 32 22.21 -7.17 -55.14
CA SER A 32 23.01 -7.14 -56.36
C SER A 32 24.11 -8.18 -56.24
N ASP A 33 23.84 -9.29 -56.93
CA ASP A 33 24.78 -10.27 -57.43
C ASP A 33 25.85 -9.58 -58.28
N SER A 34 27.12 -9.81 -57.92
CA SER A 34 28.26 -9.60 -58.80
C SER A 34 29.41 -10.45 -58.29
N GLY A 35 29.53 -11.65 -58.88
CA GLY A 35 30.71 -12.48 -58.79
C GLY A 35 31.96 -11.79 -59.36
N SER A 36 33.08 -11.96 -58.65
CA SER A 36 34.46 -11.67 -59.05
C SER A 36 35.30 -11.88 -57.76
N GLY A 37 35.81 -13.06 -57.46
CA GLY A 37 36.93 -13.66 -58.19
C GLY A 37 38.25 -13.07 -57.69
N SER A 38 38.73 -13.46 -56.50
CA SER A 38 40.12 -13.21 -56.09
C SER A 38 40.59 -14.19 -55.01
N SER A 39 41.29 -15.22 -55.49
CA SER A 39 42.35 -16.01 -54.84
C SER A 39 42.70 -15.68 -53.38
N GLY A 40 42.19 -16.50 -52.46
CA GLY A 40 42.67 -16.61 -51.09
C GLY A 40 42.92 -18.09 -50.79
N LYS A 41 44.18 -18.41 -50.49
CA LYS A 41 44.73 -19.74 -50.14
C LYS A 41 43.71 -20.67 -49.49
N SER A 42 43.46 -21.79 -50.16
CA SER A 42 42.82 -22.97 -49.59
C SER A 42 43.76 -23.59 -48.56
N GLU A 43 43.67 -23.14 -47.31
CA GLU A 43 43.88 -24.08 -46.19
C GLU A 43 42.67 -25.01 -46.21
N GLU A 44 42.89 -26.17 -46.80
CA GLU A 44 42.01 -27.33 -46.70
C GLU A 44 41.86 -27.69 -45.23
N HIS A 45 40.80 -27.18 -44.59
CA HIS A 45 40.27 -27.80 -43.39
C HIS A 45 39.49 -29.04 -43.84
N ASP A 46 40.26 -30.09 -44.13
CA ASP A 46 39.81 -31.47 -44.06
C ASP A 46 39.11 -31.70 -42.71
N GLY A 47 38.06 -32.51 -42.73
CA GLY A 47 37.26 -32.77 -41.52
C GLY A 47 35.77 -33.01 -41.74
N GLY A 48 35.37 -33.56 -42.88
CA GLY A 48 34.15 -34.36 -42.95
C GLY A 48 34.30 -35.64 -42.10
N HIS A 49 34.48 -35.48 -40.79
CA HIS A 49 34.46 -36.63 -39.88
C HIS A 49 33.02 -37.13 -39.78
N PRO A 50 32.75 -38.42 -40.04
CA PRO A 50 31.49 -39.02 -39.68
C PRO A 50 31.42 -38.94 -38.15
N VAL A 51 30.75 -37.90 -37.63
CA VAL A 51 30.50 -37.77 -36.21
C VAL A 51 29.68 -39.01 -35.87
N ALA A 52 30.34 -39.97 -35.20
CA ALA A 52 29.72 -41.25 -34.88
C ALA A 52 28.36 -40.94 -34.25
N LEU A 53 27.30 -41.64 -34.67
CA LEU A 53 25.95 -41.42 -34.17
C LEU A 53 25.91 -41.42 -32.63
N SER A 54 26.84 -42.14 -32.00
CA SER A 54 27.09 -42.16 -30.55
C SER A 54 27.54 -40.81 -29.96
N SER A 55 28.38 -40.05 -30.66
CA SER A 55 28.83 -38.72 -30.22
C SER A 55 27.71 -37.69 -30.37
N ILE A 56 26.92 -37.79 -31.45
CA ILE A 56 25.72 -36.95 -31.65
C ILE A 56 24.68 -37.24 -30.57
N SER A 57 24.43 -38.52 -30.26
CA SER A 57 23.45 -38.91 -29.24
C SER A 57 23.86 -38.39 -27.85
N GLN A 58 25.14 -38.53 -27.47
CA GLN A 58 25.67 -38.00 -26.21
C GLN A 58 25.53 -36.47 -26.12
N ALA A 59 25.86 -35.74 -27.18
CA ALA A 59 25.71 -34.28 -27.23
C ALA A 59 24.23 -33.85 -27.14
N LEU A 60 23.33 -34.63 -27.73
CA LEU A 60 21.89 -34.37 -27.71
C LEU A 60 21.28 -34.65 -26.33
N GLU A 61 21.63 -35.76 -25.68
CA GLU A 61 21.22 -36.07 -24.31
C GLU A 61 21.62 -34.97 -23.35
N HIS A 62 22.87 -34.50 -23.46
CA HIS A 62 23.38 -33.41 -22.63
C HIS A 62 22.59 -32.09 -22.86
N LYS A 63 22.22 -31.77 -24.11
CA LYS A 63 21.37 -30.61 -24.42
C LYS A 63 19.94 -30.77 -23.91
N LEU A 64 19.38 -31.98 -23.95
CA LEU A 64 18.03 -32.26 -23.44
C LEU A 64 17.94 -32.15 -21.92
N VAL A 65 18.98 -32.56 -21.18
CA VAL A 65 19.02 -32.39 -19.71
C VAL A 65 19.07 -30.92 -19.34
N ARG A 66 19.83 -30.10 -20.08
CA ARG A 66 19.94 -28.66 -19.85
C ARG A 66 18.76 -27.85 -20.38
N ARG A 67 17.80 -28.47 -21.06
CA ARG A 67 16.65 -27.76 -21.64
C ARG A 67 15.78 -27.18 -20.53
N MET A 68 15.30 -25.97 -20.76
CA MET A 68 14.33 -25.36 -19.85
C MET A 68 12.95 -26.00 -19.99
N LYS A 69 12.14 -25.95 -18.92
CA LYS A 69 10.76 -26.42 -18.94
C LYS A 69 9.90 -25.49 -19.79
N ARG A 70 8.80 -26.03 -20.34
CA ARG A 70 7.82 -25.27 -21.15
C ARG A 70 7.31 -24.03 -20.42
N ASP A 71 7.00 -24.15 -19.14
CA ASP A 71 6.47 -23.05 -18.33
C ASP A 71 7.47 -21.89 -18.15
N ASP A 72 8.77 -22.21 -18.06
CA ASP A 72 9.82 -21.20 -17.97
C ASP A 72 9.97 -20.44 -19.30
N LEU A 73 9.88 -21.15 -20.43
CA LEU A 73 9.89 -20.55 -21.77
C LEU A 73 8.67 -19.65 -21.98
N ILE A 74 7.50 -20.05 -21.48
CA ILE A 74 6.29 -19.23 -21.47
C ILE A 74 6.48 -17.98 -20.62
N SER A 75 7.06 -18.12 -19.42
CA SER A 75 7.27 -17.00 -18.49
C SER A 75 8.25 -15.97 -19.05
N ARG A 76 9.21 -16.41 -19.86
CA ARG A 76 10.13 -15.54 -20.60
C ARG A 76 9.56 -15.01 -21.92
N ASN A 77 8.27 -15.26 -22.21
CA ASN A 77 7.59 -14.89 -23.46
C ASN A 77 8.25 -15.47 -24.73
N ILE A 78 8.98 -16.58 -24.61
CA ILE A 78 9.57 -17.29 -25.75
C ILE A 78 8.51 -18.18 -26.40
N LEU A 79 7.83 -19.00 -25.59
CA LEU A 79 6.64 -19.73 -25.99
C LEU A 79 5.39 -18.95 -25.56
N GLN A 80 4.29 -19.14 -26.29
CA GLN A 80 3.01 -18.55 -25.89
C GLN A 80 2.16 -19.54 -25.11
N ARG A 81 1.28 -19.00 -24.27
CA ARG A 81 0.35 -19.80 -23.47
C ARG A 81 -0.75 -20.37 -24.37
N GLY A 82 -0.93 -21.68 -24.32
CA GLY A 82 -1.99 -22.40 -24.99
C GLY A 82 -1.54 -23.23 -26.19
N ASP A 83 -2.35 -24.21 -26.55
CA ASP A 83 -2.10 -25.16 -27.62
C ASP A 83 -2.82 -24.72 -28.91
N VAL A 84 -2.68 -23.44 -29.26
CA VAL A 84 -3.27 -22.84 -30.46
C VAL A 84 -2.29 -22.89 -31.62
N SER A 85 -2.80 -23.09 -32.83
CA SER A 85 -1.97 -23.08 -34.04
C SER A 85 -1.32 -21.71 -34.28
N ALA A 86 -0.15 -21.69 -34.92
CA ALA A 86 0.62 -20.47 -35.14
C ALA A 86 -0.18 -19.37 -35.88
N ALA A 87 -1.03 -19.75 -36.84
CA ALA A 87 -1.88 -18.82 -37.59
C ALA A 87 -2.97 -18.17 -36.71
N VAL A 88 -3.59 -18.92 -35.79
CA VAL A 88 -4.62 -18.39 -34.88
C VAL A 88 -3.97 -17.48 -33.83
N LEU A 89 -2.78 -17.86 -33.36
CA LEU A 89 -2.00 -17.11 -32.39
C LEU A 89 -1.66 -15.69 -32.88
N GLU A 90 -1.30 -15.55 -34.16
CA GLU A 90 -1.04 -14.25 -34.77
C GLU A 90 -2.31 -13.37 -34.79
N ARG A 91 -3.44 -13.94 -35.20
CA ARG A 91 -4.73 -13.23 -35.20
C ARG A 91 -5.15 -12.81 -33.80
N GLN A 92 -4.94 -13.67 -32.80
CA GLN A 92 -5.21 -13.35 -31.40
C GLN A 92 -4.34 -12.18 -30.92
N LYS A 93 -3.03 -12.19 -31.22
CA LYS A 93 -2.12 -11.07 -30.91
C LYS A 93 -2.57 -9.78 -31.58
N ALA A 94 -2.95 -9.82 -32.85
CA ALA A 94 -3.45 -8.66 -33.59
C ALA A 94 -4.73 -8.10 -32.95
N LEU A 95 -5.66 -8.97 -32.57
CA LEU A 95 -6.89 -8.59 -31.87
C LEU A 95 -6.62 -7.97 -30.50
N VAL A 96 -5.71 -8.55 -29.71
CA VAL A 96 -5.30 -7.98 -28.41
C VAL A 96 -4.66 -6.61 -28.61
N ARG A 97 -3.76 -6.46 -29.59
CA ARG A 97 -3.18 -5.16 -29.95
C ARG A 97 -4.25 -4.14 -30.33
N SER A 98 -5.20 -4.52 -31.19
CA SER A 98 -6.32 -3.65 -31.60
C SER A 98 -7.18 -3.22 -30.40
N ARG A 99 -7.50 -4.14 -29.48
CA ARG A 99 -8.23 -3.83 -28.25
C ARG A 99 -7.48 -2.86 -27.35
N ILE A 100 -6.17 -3.07 -27.16
CA ILE A 100 -5.31 -2.17 -26.38
C ILE A 100 -5.28 -0.79 -27.05
N GLN A 101 -5.10 -0.72 -28.37
CA GLN A 101 -5.10 0.54 -29.12
C GLN A 101 -6.43 1.29 -28.97
N ALA A 102 -7.57 0.59 -29.12
CA ALA A 102 -8.88 1.18 -28.94
C ALA A 102 -9.09 1.71 -27.51
N ARG A 103 -8.65 0.95 -26.50
CA ARG A 103 -8.68 1.37 -25.09
C ARG A 103 -7.81 2.61 -24.87
N LEU A 104 -6.58 2.62 -25.38
CA LEU A 104 -5.66 3.75 -25.25
C LEU A 104 -6.21 5.01 -25.94
N LYS A 105 -6.80 4.88 -27.14
CA LYS A 105 -7.48 5.98 -27.83
C LYS A 105 -8.59 6.59 -26.97
N ARG A 106 -9.38 5.75 -26.28
CA ARG A 106 -10.40 6.23 -25.34
C ARG A 106 -9.77 6.97 -24.14
N THR A 107 -8.74 6.40 -23.51
CA THR A 107 -8.10 7.02 -22.34
C THR A 107 -7.38 8.33 -22.67
N PHE A 108 -6.85 8.48 -23.88
CA PHE A 108 -6.25 9.73 -24.32
C PHE A 108 -7.30 10.84 -24.52
N ARG A 109 -8.48 10.50 -25.02
CA ARG A 109 -9.59 11.47 -25.16
C ARG A 109 -10.08 12.00 -23.82
N THR A 110 -10.15 11.14 -22.80
CA THR A 110 -10.60 11.51 -21.45
C THR A 110 -9.45 11.84 -20.50
N ARG A 111 -8.27 12.17 -21.03
CA ARG A 111 -7.10 12.47 -20.20
C ARG A 111 -7.37 13.75 -19.39
N PRO A 112 -7.27 13.72 -18.04
CA PRO A 112 -7.47 14.92 -17.23
C PRO A 112 -6.36 15.95 -17.47
N SER A 113 -6.72 17.23 -17.35
CA SER A 113 -5.76 18.34 -17.38
C SER A 113 -4.89 18.35 -16.13
N MET A 114 -3.75 19.03 -16.21
CA MET A 114 -2.84 19.20 -15.07
C MET A 114 -3.51 19.93 -13.91
N GLU A 115 -4.32 20.96 -14.20
CA GLU A 115 -5.08 21.74 -13.21
C GLU A 115 -6.07 20.85 -12.46
N LYS A 116 -6.84 20.01 -13.17
CA LYS A 116 -7.77 19.06 -12.55
C LYS A 116 -7.06 18.09 -11.60
N LEU A 117 -5.84 17.67 -11.95
CA LEU A 117 -5.02 16.83 -11.07
C LEU A 117 -4.55 17.58 -9.81
N GLN A 118 -4.29 18.89 -9.91
CA GLN A 118 -3.94 19.74 -8.77
C GLN A 118 -5.12 19.98 -7.84
N GLU A 119 -6.30 20.25 -8.40
CA GLU A 119 -7.55 20.37 -7.64
C GLU A 119 -7.87 19.09 -6.87
N SER A 120 -7.66 17.93 -7.49
CA SER A 120 -7.82 16.63 -6.83
C SER A 120 -6.68 16.27 -5.86
N ASN A 121 -5.70 17.16 -5.66
CA ASN A 121 -4.52 16.95 -4.82
C ASN A 121 -3.70 15.68 -5.17
N ILE A 122 -3.77 15.24 -6.42
CA ILE A 122 -2.96 14.13 -6.94
C ILE A 122 -1.56 14.64 -7.30
N MET A 123 -1.49 15.85 -7.86
CA MET A 123 -0.24 16.51 -8.23
C MET A 123 -0.13 17.85 -7.48
N PRO A 124 1.03 18.23 -6.95
CA PRO A 124 1.20 19.54 -6.33
C PRO A 124 1.17 20.67 -7.36
N ALA A 125 0.81 21.88 -6.91
CA ALA A 125 0.82 23.09 -7.73
C ALA A 125 2.24 23.57 -8.10
N ASN A 126 3.27 23.05 -7.44
CA ASN A 126 4.66 23.48 -7.63
C ASN A 126 5.26 22.94 -8.94
N LYS A 127 5.98 23.81 -9.66
CA LYS A 127 6.69 23.47 -10.90
C LYS A 127 8.09 22.88 -10.66
N LEU A 128 8.27 22.08 -9.62
CA LEU A 128 9.54 21.41 -9.36
C LEU A 128 9.68 20.12 -10.16
N SER A 129 10.92 19.67 -10.36
CA SER A 129 11.19 18.36 -10.96
C SER A 129 10.64 17.23 -10.07
N PRO A 130 10.21 16.10 -10.66
CA PRO A 130 9.61 14.99 -9.91
C PRO A 130 10.58 14.41 -8.86
N SER A 131 11.88 14.48 -9.10
CA SER A 131 12.92 14.03 -8.16
C SER A 131 12.94 14.83 -6.85
N HIS A 132 12.63 16.13 -6.88
CA HIS A 132 12.73 17.01 -5.72
C HIS A 132 11.38 17.23 -5.01
N LEU A 133 10.28 16.79 -5.61
CA LEU A 133 8.93 16.97 -5.10
C LEU A 133 8.76 16.36 -3.69
N GLU A 134 9.28 15.16 -3.48
CA GLU A 134 9.19 14.48 -2.19
C GLU A 134 9.99 15.21 -1.11
N ALA A 135 11.23 15.60 -1.42
CA ALA A 135 12.09 16.35 -0.51
C ALA A 135 11.47 17.70 -0.13
N GLN A 136 10.89 18.41 -1.10
CA GLN A 136 10.16 19.66 -0.85
C GLN A 136 8.95 19.42 0.06
N LYS A 137 8.09 18.45 -0.25
CA LYS A 137 6.90 18.14 0.56
C LYS A 137 7.28 17.79 2.01
N ARG A 138 8.37 17.05 2.20
CA ARG A 138 8.91 16.72 3.53
C ARG A 138 9.39 17.98 4.25
N LEU A 139 10.10 18.86 3.57
CA LEU A 139 10.59 20.12 4.13
C LEU A 139 9.42 21.04 4.54
N GLU A 140 8.45 21.25 3.65
CA GLU A 140 7.26 22.06 3.91
C GLU A 140 6.47 21.52 5.11
N LYS A 141 6.29 20.20 5.20
CA LYS A 141 5.64 19.57 6.36
C LYS A 141 6.43 19.85 7.64
N ARG A 142 7.75 19.71 7.62
CA ARG A 142 8.60 19.99 8.80
C ARG A 142 8.49 21.45 9.23
N GLN A 143 8.58 22.39 8.28
CA GLN A 143 8.44 23.82 8.57
C GLN A 143 7.06 24.14 9.14
N ARG A 144 5.99 23.61 8.54
CA ARG A 144 4.62 23.79 9.05
C ARG A 144 4.46 23.24 10.47
N LEU A 145 5.06 22.09 10.76
CA LEU A 145 5.03 21.51 12.11
C LEU A 145 5.77 22.38 13.14
N GLN A 146 6.94 22.92 12.79
CA GLN A 146 7.69 23.83 13.66
C GLN A 146 6.94 25.15 13.93
N LEU A 147 6.25 25.68 12.92
CA LEU A 147 5.40 26.85 13.09
C LEU A 147 4.18 26.56 13.96
N LEU A 148 3.56 25.38 13.79
CA LEU A 148 2.43 24.96 14.63
C LEU A 148 2.87 24.71 16.08
N SER A 149 4.00 24.04 16.31
CA SER A 149 4.49 23.77 17.66
C SER A 149 4.76 25.06 18.44
N SER A 150 5.40 26.05 17.82
CA SER A 150 5.64 27.36 18.43
C SER A 150 4.35 28.14 18.72
N ARG A 151 3.36 28.09 17.83
CA ARG A 151 2.04 28.71 18.05
C ARG A 151 1.25 28.04 19.17
N LEU A 152 1.28 26.71 19.23
CA LEU A 152 0.61 25.95 20.28
C LEU A 152 1.28 26.12 21.65
N ALA A 153 2.61 26.25 21.69
CA ALA A 153 3.34 26.52 22.94
C ALA A 153 2.94 27.87 23.57
N ARG A 154 2.56 28.86 22.75
CA ARG A 154 2.07 30.18 23.19
C ARG A 154 0.54 30.26 23.27
N ARG A 155 -0.15 29.12 23.33
CA ARG A 155 -1.61 29.09 23.40
C ARG A 155 -2.07 29.81 24.67
N PRO A 156 -2.93 30.85 24.56
CA PRO A 156 -3.47 31.53 25.73
C PRO A 156 -4.32 30.57 26.56
N SER A 157 -4.23 30.70 27.89
CA SER A 157 -5.05 29.94 28.82
C SER A 157 -6.52 30.39 28.73
N ILE A 158 -7.42 29.54 29.23
CA ILE A 158 -8.85 29.83 29.25
C ILE A 158 -9.17 31.13 30.00
N ASN A 159 -8.44 31.43 31.07
CA ASN A 159 -8.60 32.66 31.86
C ASN A 159 -8.34 33.91 31.02
N VAL A 160 -7.24 33.92 30.26
CA VAL A 160 -6.88 35.03 29.36
C VAL A 160 -7.92 35.23 28.26
N LEU A 161 -8.61 34.18 27.84
CA LEU A 161 -9.69 34.28 26.85
C LEU A 161 -10.99 34.83 27.45
N ARG A 162 -11.26 34.54 28.73
CA ARG A 162 -12.41 35.12 29.48
C ARG A 162 -12.19 36.60 29.77
N GLU A 163 -10.98 36.98 30.19
CA GLU A 163 -10.60 38.38 30.42
C GLU A 163 -10.72 39.26 29.17
N LYS A 164 -10.63 38.64 27.99
CA LYS A 164 -10.76 39.31 26.69
C LYS A 164 -12.18 39.28 26.13
N ASP A 165 -13.17 38.81 26.91
CA ASP A 165 -14.57 38.62 26.51
C ASP A 165 -14.76 37.78 25.23
N ILE A 166 -13.78 36.94 24.88
CA ILE A 166 -13.86 36.02 23.73
C ILE A 166 -14.65 34.77 24.12
N MET A 167 -14.56 34.37 25.39
CA MET A 167 -15.24 33.21 25.93
C MET A 167 -16.12 33.64 27.08
N PRO A 168 -17.40 33.23 27.13
CA PRO A 168 -18.24 33.52 28.26
C PRO A 168 -17.64 32.90 29.52
N VAL A 169 -17.70 33.64 30.64
CA VAL A 169 -17.56 33.04 31.96
C VAL A 169 -18.82 32.22 32.17
N VAL A 170 -18.85 31.02 31.60
CA VAL A 170 -19.81 30.00 32.00
C VAL A 170 -19.53 29.81 33.47
N ALA A 171 -20.41 30.34 34.33
CA ALA A 171 -20.51 29.87 35.71
C ALA A 171 -20.58 28.36 35.56
N VAL A 172 -19.54 27.67 36.03
CA VAL A 172 -19.56 26.21 36.13
C VAL A 172 -20.90 25.92 36.78
N ASN A 173 -21.82 25.33 36.01
CA ASN A 173 -23.03 24.83 36.62
C ASN A 173 -22.53 23.94 37.75
N PRO A 174 -22.95 24.12 39.02
CA PRO A 174 -22.48 23.29 40.14
C PRO A 174 -22.81 21.79 39.99
N ARG A 175 -23.37 21.39 38.84
CA ARG A 175 -23.66 20.02 38.44
C ARG A 175 -22.43 19.14 38.22
N THR A 176 -21.21 19.68 38.07
CA THR A 176 -20.03 18.80 37.92
C THR A 176 -19.48 18.29 39.25
N ASN A 177 -19.89 18.85 40.40
CA ASN A 177 -19.64 18.17 41.68
C ASN A 177 -20.64 17.02 41.92
N THR A 178 -21.83 17.07 41.31
CA THR A 178 -22.83 15.99 41.45
C THR A 178 -22.56 14.81 40.54
N ASP A 179 -21.80 14.98 39.45
CA ASP A 179 -21.45 13.87 38.56
C ASP A 179 -20.42 12.95 39.23
N ASP A 180 -19.41 13.49 39.90
CA ASP A 180 -18.42 12.71 40.65
C ASP A 180 -19.06 11.98 41.85
N GLU A 181 -19.92 12.65 42.62
CA GLU A 181 -20.72 12.00 43.69
C GLU A 181 -21.66 10.91 43.13
N PHE A 182 -22.30 11.15 41.97
CA PHE A 182 -23.16 10.14 41.33
C PHE A 182 -22.35 8.93 40.82
N LEU A 183 -21.17 9.17 40.26
CA LEU A 183 -20.25 8.13 39.82
C LEU A 183 -19.81 7.29 41.03
N GLU A 184 -19.43 7.91 42.15
CA GLU A 184 -19.02 7.27 43.41
C GLU A 184 -20.14 6.53 44.14
N GLU A 185 -21.34 7.11 44.25
CA GLU A 185 -22.42 6.48 45.01
C GLU A 185 -23.24 5.46 44.20
N SER A 186 -23.35 5.64 42.88
CA SER A 186 -24.33 4.88 42.08
C SER A 186 -23.75 4.03 40.97
N VAL A 187 -22.60 4.42 40.38
CA VAL A 187 -22.02 3.74 39.22
C VAL A 187 -20.88 2.81 39.62
N TYR A 188 -19.91 3.30 40.38
CA TYR A 188 -18.73 2.54 40.82
C TYR A 188 -19.08 1.30 41.66
N PRO A 189 -19.95 1.33 42.70
CA PRO A 189 -20.25 0.12 43.47
C PRO A 189 -20.91 -0.99 42.64
N VAL A 190 -21.64 -0.63 41.57
CA VAL A 190 -22.24 -1.61 40.64
C VAL A 190 -21.20 -2.18 39.68
N LEU A 191 -20.29 -1.34 39.19
CA LEU A 191 -19.22 -1.77 38.28
C LEU A 191 -18.16 -2.61 39.01
N ASP A 192 -17.75 -2.20 40.21
CA ASP A 192 -16.73 -2.90 41.00
C ASP A 192 -17.18 -4.31 41.34
N ALA A 193 -18.41 -4.48 41.85
CA ALA A 193 -18.98 -5.79 42.12
C ALA A 193 -19.07 -6.67 40.85
N ALA A 194 -19.37 -6.08 39.70
CA ALA A 194 -19.44 -6.80 38.43
C ALA A 194 -18.05 -7.21 37.91
N VAL A 195 -17.03 -6.38 38.12
CA VAL A 195 -15.62 -6.67 37.77
C VAL A 195 -15.06 -7.76 38.67
N GLU A 196 -15.31 -7.73 39.98
CA GLU A 196 -14.93 -8.82 40.89
C GLU A 196 -15.58 -10.16 40.49
N ALA A 197 -16.86 -10.13 40.12
CA ALA A 197 -17.56 -11.32 39.64
C ALA A 197 -16.95 -11.87 38.34
N LEU A 198 -16.52 -10.97 37.42
CA LEU A 198 -15.82 -11.36 36.19
C LEU A 198 -14.47 -12.01 36.49
N LEU A 199 -13.68 -11.43 37.39
CA LEU A 199 -12.39 -11.99 37.80
C LEU A 199 -12.56 -13.38 38.43
N LYS A 200 -13.58 -13.56 39.27
CA LYS A 200 -13.92 -14.87 39.86
C LYS A 200 -14.36 -15.89 38.79
N ALA A 201 -15.14 -15.45 37.80
CA ALA A 201 -15.58 -16.31 36.70
C ALA A 201 -14.42 -16.73 35.79
N LEU A 202 -13.49 -15.81 35.51
CA LEU A 202 -12.27 -16.10 34.75
C LEU A 202 -11.35 -17.07 35.51
N ALA A 203 -11.14 -16.85 36.82
CA ALA A 203 -10.37 -17.75 37.66
C ALA A 203 -11.00 -19.16 37.72
N SER A 204 -12.32 -19.27 37.87
CA SER A 204 -13.02 -20.55 37.83
C SER A 204 -12.93 -21.23 36.47
N ASN A 205 -13.00 -20.48 35.38
CA ASN A 205 -12.83 -21.02 34.02
C ASN A 205 -11.40 -21.56 33.82
N ALA A 206 -10.38 -20.82 34.25
CA ALA A 206 -9.00 -21.26 34.23
C ALA A 206 -8.79 -22.55 35.04
N GLN A 207 -9.37 -22.65 36.24
CA GLN A 207 -9.32 -23.87 37.05
C GLN A 207 -9.99 -25.07 36.34
N LYS A 208 -11.15 -24.88 35.71
CA LYS A 208 -11.85 -25.95 34.96
C LYS A 208 -11.07 -26.43 33.74
N ARG A 209 -10.36 -25.52 33.06
CA ARG A 209 -9.44 -25.88 31.97
C ARG A 209 -8.25 -26.69 32.47
N ASN A 210 -7.66 -26.27 33.59
CA ASN A 210 -6.54 -26.98 34.22
C ASN A 210 -6.96 -28.36 34.76
N ALA A 211 -8.22 -28.52 35.19
CA ALA A 211 -8.79 -29.78 35.65
C ALA A 211 -9.26 -30.71 34.50
N GLY A 212 -9.01 -30.36 33.23
CA GLY A 212 -9.31 -31.21 32.08
C GLY A 212 -10.80 -31.37 31.75
N VAL A 213 -11.67 -30.49 32.28
CA VAL A 213 -13.11 -30.53 31.97
C VAL A 213 -13.30 -30.24 30.48
N ALA A 214 -13.89 -31.19 29.74
CA ALA A 214 -14.15 -31.01 28.32
C ALA A 214 -15.21 -29.92 28.09
N ASN A 215 -15.00 -29.09 27.05
CA ASN A 215 -15.95 -28.09 26.54
C ASN A 215 -16.10 -26.77 27.33
N VAL A 216 -15.01 -26.25 27.92
CA VAL A 216 -15.03 -24.93 28.59
C VAL A 216 -14.88 -23.78 27.58
N LYS A 217 -15.96 -23.05 27.33
CA LYS A 217 -15.98 -21.90 26.41
C LYS A 217 -15.12 -20.73 26.93
N PRO A 218 -14.34 -20.04 26.06
CA PRO A 218 -13.60 -18.85 26.44
C PRO A 218 -14.56 -17.70 26.79
N ILE A 219 -14.28 -17.00 27.89
CA ILE A 219 -15.06 -15.83 28.32
C ILE A 219 -14.49 -14.59 27.64
N ASN A 220 -15.33 -13.86 26.89
CA ASN A 220 -15.00 -12.50 26.47
C ASN A 220 -15.38 -11.54 27.61
N PRO A 221 -14.42 -10.80 28.19
CA PRO A 221 -14.65 -10.01 29.40
C PRO A 221 -15.68 -8.90 29.20
N ILE A 222 -15.68 -8.23 28.03
CA ILE A 222 -16.58 -7.12 27.75
C ILE A 222 -18.02 -7.61 27.60
N ASN A 223 -18.22 -8.67 26.80
CA ASN A 223 -19.56 -9.23 26.58
C ASN A 223 -20.12 -9.86 27.85
N TRP A 224 -19.27 -10.53 28.64
CA TRP A 224 -19.67 -11.13 29.91
C TRP A 224 -20.06 -10.06 30.93
N LEU A 225 -19.28 -8.98 31.04
CA LEU A 225 -19.57 -7.86 31.94
C LEU A 225 -20.89 -7.18 31.55
N ALA A 226 -21.12 -6.93 30.27
CA ALA A 226 -22.37 -6.35 29.77
C ALA A 226 -23.58 -7.24 30.11
N GLN A 227 -23.49 -8.56 29.88
CA GLN A 227 -24.57 -9.49 30.23
C GLN A 227 -24.79 -9.59 31.75
N HIS A 228 -23.71 -9.55 32.54
CA HIS A 228 -23.78 -9.57 33.99
C HIS A 228 -24.49 -8.33 34.52
N LEU A 229 -24.07 -7.14 34.08
CA LEU A 229 -24.68 -5.86 34.45
C LEU A 229 -26.15 -5.79 34.05
N MET A 230 -26.52 -6.27 32.87
CA MET A 230 -27.92 -6.32 32.43
C MET A 230 -28.80 -7.22 33.32
N ARG A 231 -28.22 -8.29 33.88
CA ARG A 231 -28.94 -9.24 34.74
C ARG A 231 -29.01 -8.79 36.20
N THR A 232 -27.98 -8.11 36.69
CA THR A 232 -27.85 -7.74 38.11
C THR A 232 -28.27 -6.31 38.40
N ASN A 233 -28.45 -5.45 37.39
CA ASN A 233 -28.84 -4.06 37.61
C ASN A 233 -30.34 -3.97 38.04
N PRO A 234 -30.63 -3.47 39.24
CA PRO A 234 -31.99 -3.40 39.79
C PRO A 234 -32.91 -2.45 39.01
N ARG A 235 -32.37 -1.53 38.19
CA ARG A 235 -33.17 -0.61 37.36
C ARG A 235 -33.85 -1.32 36.18
N TYR A 236 -33.26 -2.39 35.64
CA TYR A 236 -33.80 -3.11 34.47
C TYR A 236 -34.67 -4.33 34.84
N ASN A 237 -34.52 -4.87 36.06
CA ASN A 237 -35.24 -6.08 36.49
C ASN A 237 -36.75 -5.83 36.73
N LYS A 238 -37.17 -4.58 37.02
CA LYS A 238 -38.59 -4.24 37.27
C LYS A 238 -39.48 -4.23 36.01
N THR A 239 -38.91 -3.99 34.82
CA THR A 239 -39.68 -3.83 33.58
C THR A 239 -39.67 -5.06 32.69
N TYR A 240 -38.59 -5.87 32.72
CA TYR A 240 -38.44 -6.94 31.73
C TYR A 240 -39.21 -8.24 32.06
N TYR A 241 -39.44 -8.57 33.35
CA TYR A 241 -40.12 -9.82 33.74
C TYR A 241 -41.64 -9.73 33.91
N LYS A 242 -42.24 -8.52 33.87
CA LYS A 242 -43.70 -8.38 33.93
C LYS A 242 -44.40 -8.76 32.62
N HIS A 243 -43.74 -8.64 31.48
CA HIS A 243 -44.34 -8.91 30.17
C HIS A 243 -44.17 -10.36 29.69
N ALA A 244 -43.33 -11.17 30.35
CA ALA A 244 -43.04 -12.54 29.94
C ALA A 244 -44.01 -13.60 30.50
N LYS A 245 -45.04 -13.21 31.28
CA LYS A 245 -46.05 -14.12 31.87
C LYS A 245 -47.48 -13.94 31.31
N GLN A 246 -47.67 -13.11 30.29
CA GLN A 246 -48.96 -12.98 29.61
C GLN A 246 -48.88 -13.62 28.23
N SER A 247 -48.87 -14.96 28.20
CA SER A 247 -49.28 -15.70 27.01
C SER A 247 -50.81 -15.73 26.99
N PRO A 248 -51.49 -15.31 25.90
CA PRO A 248 -52.93 -15.51 25.79
C PRO A 248 -53.23 -17.00 25.64
N SER A 249 -54.12 -17.52 26.49
CA SER A 249 -54.74 -18.82 26.26
C SER A 249 -55.77 -18.68 25.14
N THR A 250 -55.54 -19.37 24.04
CA THR A 250 -56.57 -19.86 23.11
C THR A 250 -56.06 -21.17 22.53
#